data_AF-A0A7W1QPD7-F1
#
_entry.id   AF-A0A7W1QPD7-F1
#
_cell.length_a   1.000
_cell.length_b   1.000
_cell.length_c   1.000
_cell.angle_alpha   90.00
_cell.angle_beta   90.00
_cell.angle_gamma   90.00
#
_symmetry.space_group_name_H-M   'P 1'
#
loop_
_entity.id
_entity.type
_entity.pdbx_description
1 polymer ?
#
loop_
_entity_poly.entity_id
_entity_poly.type
_entity_poly.pdbx_seq_one_letter_code
_entity_poly.pdbx_strand_id
1 'polypeptide(L)'
;MNLWYWTGYYLATILARLFFSFRVVHRERQILRGPVILAMNHQSYLDPPLAGISSGREVYFLARKTLLDGPVLGRLLRKLN
;
A
#
# COMPACT_ATOMS: atom_id res chain seq x y z
N MET A 1 -3.75 -11.19 -5.20
CA MET A 1 -3.94 -10.80 -3.79
C MET A 1 -5.23 -11.35 -3.18
N ASN A 2 -5.34 -11.39 -1.85
CA ASN A 2 -6.51 -11.91 -1.13
C ASN A 2 -7.57 -10.81 -0.80
N LEU A 3 -8.68 -11.19 -0.18
CA LEU A 3 -9.78 -10.27 0.17
C LEU A 3 -9.32 -9.10 1.08
N TRP A 4 -8.48 -9.37 2.08
CA TRP A 4 -8.02 -8.36 3.03
C TRP A 4 -7.19 -7.27 2.37
N TYR A 5 -6.34 -7.65 1.41
CA TYR A 5 -5.60 -6.70 0.58
C TYR A 5 -6.55 -5.75 -0.15
N TRP A 6 -7.56 -6.29 -0.86
CA TRP A 6 -8.50 -5.48 -1.63
C TRP A 6 -9.36 -4.58 -0.74
N THR A 7 -9.81 -5.09 0.41
CA THR A 7 -10.50 -4.26 1.41
C THR A 7 -9.63 -3.09 1.86
N GLY A 8 -8.36 -3.34 2.20
CA GLY A 8 -7.41 -2.30 2.56
C GLY A 8 -7.16 -1.30 1.43
N TYR A 9 -7.01 -1.78 0.19
CA TYR A 9 -6.80 -0.96 -1.00
C TYR A 9 -7.97 0.00 -1.26
N TYR A 10 -9.21 -0.48 -1.21
CA TYR A 10 -10.38 0.37 -1.44
C TYR A 10 -10.60 1.35 -0.29
N LEU A 11 -10.42 0.91 0.96
CA LEU A 11 -10.51 1.80 2.11
C LEU A 11 -9.45 2.91 2.02
N ALA A 12 -8.20 2.57 1.73
CA ALA A 12 -7.13 3.54 1.54
C ALA A 12 -7.43 4.50 0.38
N THR A 13 -8.00 4.03 -0.72
CA THR A 13 -8.39 4.87 -1.87
C THR A 13 -9.46 5.89 -1.47
N ILE A 14 -10.48 5.46 -0.72
CA ILE A 14 -11.56 6.33 -0.24
C ILE A 14 -10.99 7.38 0.70
N LEU A 15 -10.23 6.96 1.72
CA LEU A 15 -9.63 7.88 2.69
C LEU A 15 -8.67 8.86 2.00
N ALA A 16 -7.84 8.37 1.07
CA ALA A 16 -6.92 9.19 0.30
C ALA A 16 -7.62 10.26 -0.52
N ARG A 17 -8.81 9.99 -1.08
CA ARG A 17 -9.56 10.96 -1.88
C ARG A 17 -10.38 11.93 -1.04
N LEU A 18 -10.88 11.50 0.11
CA LEU A 18 -11.73 12.32 0.99
C LEU A 18 -10.91 13.28 1.83
N PHE A 19 -9.80 12.82 2.39
CA PHE A 19 -9.03 13.59 3.38
C PHE A 19 -7.75 14.21 2.79
N PHE A 20 -7.29 13.69 1.66
CA PHE A 20 -6.07 14.15 1.03
C PHE A 20 -6.41 14.55 -0.41
N SER A 21 -5.80 15.61 -0.93
CA SER A 21 -5.91 15.93 -2.37
C SER A 21 -5.02 14.98 -3.17
N PHE A 22 -5.23 13.66 -3.01
CA PHE A 22 -4.36 12.62 -3.52
C PHE A 22 -4.34 12.62 -5.05
N ARG A 23 -3.13 12.69 -5.61
CA ARG A 23 -2.88 12.69 -7.06
C ARG A 23 -1.75 11.73 -7.38
N VAL A 24 -1.95 10.93 -8.42
CA VAL A 24 -0.90 10.09 -9.02
C VAL A 24 -0.50 10.75 -10.32
N VAL A 25 0.73 11.24 -10.38
CA VAL A 25 1.29 11.89 -11.58
C VAL A 25 2.11 10.86 -12.36
N HIS A 26 2.08 10.95 -13.68
CA HIS A 26 2.86 10.08 -14.58
C HIS A 26 2.55 8.58 -14.47
N ARG A 27 1.26 8.22 -14.32
CA ARG A 27 0.83 6.82 -14.20
C ARG A 27 1.23 5.99 -15.43
N GLU A 28 1.32 6.61 -16.59
CA GLU A 28 1.78 6.01 -17.86
C GLU A 28 3.24 5.53 -17.83
N ARG A 29 4.06 6.04 -16.91
CA ARG A 29 5.48 5.65 -16.80
C ARG A 29 5.70 4.42 -15.92
N GLN A 30 4.65 3.87 -15.33
CA GLN A 30 4.78 2.71 -14.44
C GLN A 30 5.12 1.44 -15.21
N ILE A 31 6.05 0.65 -14.66
CA ILE A 31 6.40 -0.67 -15.18
C ILE A 31 5.38 -1.70 -14.67
N LEU A 32 4.41 -2.04 -15.53
CA LEU A 32 3.28 -2.91 -15.19
C LEU A 32 3.57 -4.41 -15.37
N ARG A 33 4.68 -4.78 -16.03
CA ARG A 33 5.06 -6.17 -16.32
C ARG A 33 6.47 -6.45 -15.84
N GLY A 34 6.72 -7.69 -15.41
CA GLY A 34 8.03 -8.12 -14.90
C GLY A 34 8.28 -7.73 -13.44
N PRO A 35 9.40 -8.17 -12.85
CA PRO A 35 9.77 -7.88 -11.46
C PRO A 35 10.26 -6.44 -11.31
N VAL A 36 9.80 -5.75 -10.27
CA VAL A 36 10.20 -4.38 -9.95
C VAL A 36 10.27 -4.19 -8.42
N ILE A 37 11.11 -3.26 -7.98
CA ILE A 37 11.09 -2.75 -6.60
C ILE A 37 10.51 -1.35 -6.65
N LEU A 38 9.40 -1.13 -5.96
CA LEU A 38 8.84 0.21 -5.78
C LEU A 38 9.56 0.88 -4.60
N ALA A 39 10.54 1.72 -4.91
CA ALA A 39 11.23 2.53 -3.92
C ALA A 39 10.49 3.87 -3.72
N MET A 40 10.18 4.20 -2.48
CA MET A 40 9.52 5.45 -2.10
C MET A 40 10.28 6.11 -0.96
N ASN A 41 10.20 7.44 -0.88
CA ASN A 41 10.55 8.15 0.34
C ASN A 41 9.58 7.75 1.46
N HIS A 42 10.06 7.75 2.72
CA HIS A 42 9.24 7.41 3.88
C HIS A 42 9.17 8.61 4.82
N GLN A 43 7.99 9.22 4.93
CA GLN A 43 7.69 10.36 5.78
C GLN A 43 6.59 10.06 6.82
N SER A 44 5.73 9.07 6.59
CA SER A 44 4.59 8.80 7.45
C SER A 44 4.16 7.32 7.47
N TYR A 45 3.40 6.92 8.49
CA TYR A 45 2.78 5.59 8.53
C TYR A 45 1.72 5.35 7.45
N LEU A 46 1.28 6.40 6.74
CA LEU A 46 0.34 6.29 5.61
C LEU A 46 1.02 5.94 4.29
N ASP A 47 2.36 5.95 4.25
CA ASP A 47 3.10 5.74 3.00
C ASP A 47 2.83 4.36 2.38
N PRO A 48 2.78 3.24 3.13
CA PRO A 48 2.49 1.94 2.50
C PRO A 48 1.09 1.87 1.87
N PRO A 49 -0.01 2.27 2.56
CA PRO A 49 -1.32 2.36 1.91
C PRO A 49 -1.35 3.30 0.69
N LEU A 50 -0.77 4.50 0.80
CA LEU A 50 -0.77 5.48 -0.29
C LEU A 50 0.05 5.02 -1.51
N ALA A 51 1.16 4.32 -1.27
CA ALA A 51 1.94 3.71 -2.33
C ALA A 51 1.23 2.50 -2.96
N GLY A 52 0.53 1.71 -2.16
CA GLY A 52 -0.31 0.62 -2.66
C GLY A 52 -1.35 1.10 -3.64
N ILE A 53 -2.10 2.16 -3.31
CA ILE A 53 -3.14 2.73 -4.19
C ILE A 53 -2.59 3.59 -5.34
N SER A 54 -1.35 4.08 -5.24
CA SER A 54 -0.68 4.77 -6.36
C SER A 54 -0.16 3.80 -7.42
N SER A 55 0.14 2.57 -7.02
CA SER A 55 0.61 1.50 -7.91
C SER A 55 -0.49 1.01 -8.86
N GLY A 56 -0.14 0.82 -10.13
CA GLY A 56 -0.97 0.17 -11.14
C GLY A 56 -1.00 -1.36 -11.05
N ARG A 57 -0.35 -1.94 -10.05
CA ARG A 57 -0.21 -3.39 -9.83
C ARG A 57 -0.25 -3.74 -8.34
N GLU A 58 -0.55 -5.00 -8.03
CA GLU A 58 -0.46 -5.53 -6.68
C GLU A 58 0.96 -5.33 -6.10
N VAL A 59 1.04 -4.87 -4.86
CA VAL A 59 2.31 -4.55 -4.17
C VAL A 59 2.49 -5.46 -2.97
N TYR A 60 3.66 -6.11 -2.90
CA TYR A 60 4.11 -6.82 -1.71
C TYR A 60 4.99 -5.89 -0.89
N PHE A 61 4.63 -5.65 0.37
CA PHE A 61 5.32 -4.71 1.23
C PHE A 61 6.42 -5.41 2.04
N LEU A 62 7.59 -4.77 2.10
CA LEU A 62 8.62 -5.10 3.06
C LEU A 62 8.37 -4.29 4.34
N ALA A 63 8.07 -4.97 5.44
CA ALA A 63 7.82 -4.34 6.73
C ALA A 63 8.78 -4.88 7.79
N ARG A 64 9.15 -4.03 8.76
CA ARG A 64 9.95 -4.45 9.91
C ARG A 64 9.18 -5.48 10.73
N LYS A 65 9.84 -6.58 11.12
CA LYS A 65 9.25 -7.68 11.90
C LYS A 65 8.47 -7.18 13.12
N THR A 66 8.99 -6.17 13.83
CA THR A 66 8.34 -5.63 15.04
C THR A 66 6.94 -5.05 14.80
N LEU A 67 6.62 -4.65 13.57
CA LEU A 67 5.28 -4.16 13.23
C LEU A 67 4.23 -5.28 13.30
N LEU A 68 4.68 -6.54 13.21
CA LEU A 68 3.82 -7.72 13.28
C LEU A 68 3.55 -8.17 14.72
N ASP A 69 4.24 -7.62 15.71
CA ASP A 69 4.10 -8.03 17.11
C ASP A 69 2.86 -7.40 17.78
N GLY A 70 2.33 -6.31 17.18
CA GLY A 70 1.14 -5.63 17.70
C GLY A 70 -0.12 -6.51 17.69
N PRO A 71 -0.95 -6.48 18.76
CA PRO A 71 -2.07 -7.40 18.92
C PRO A 71 -3.19 -7.19 17.89
N VAL A 72 -3.37 -5.96 17.40
CA VAL A 72 -4.37 -5.63 16.38
C VAL A 72 -3.71 -5.48 15.01
N LEU A 73 -2.83 -4.49 14.87
CA LEU A 73 -2.21 -4.17 13.58
C LEU A 73 -1.39 -5.35 13.04
N GLY A 74 -0.61 -6.03 13.88
CA GLY A 74 0.18 -7.18 13.45
C GLY A 74 -0.67 -8.36 12.98
N ARG A 75 -1.83 -8.62 13.60
CA ARG A 75 -2.77 -9.65 13.13
C ARG A 75 -3.40 -9.29 11.79
N LEU A 76 -3.70 -8.02 11.56
CA LEU A 76 -4.27 -7.55 10.30
C LEU A 76 -3.23 -7.60 9.18
N LEU A 77 -2.01 -7.11 9.43
CA LEU A 77 -0.92 -7.12 8.45
C LEU A 77 -0.56 -8.54 7.97
N ARG A 78 -0.60 -9.52 8.89
CA ARG A 78 -0.41 -10.95 8.54
C ARG A 78 -1.46 -11.51 7.60
N LYS A 79 -2.63 -10.87 7.46
CA LYS A 79 -3.70 -11.30 6.56
C LYS A 79 -3.64 -10.63 5.20
N LEU A 80 -2.77 -9.64 4.99
CA LEU A 80 -2.68 -8.91 3.72
C LEU A 80 -1.97 -9.69 2.61
N ASN A 81 -1.32 -10.81 2.94
CA ASN A 81 -0.75 -11.79 2.01
C ASN A 81 -1.24 -13.18 2.37
#